data_AF-A0A2I1I6W4-F1
#
_entry.id   AF-A0A2I1I6W4-F1
#
_cell.length_a   1.000
_cell.length_b   1.000
_cell.length_c   1.000
_cell.angle_alpha   90.00
_cell.angle_beta   90.00
_cell.angle_gamma   90.00
#
_symmetry.space_group_name_H-M   'P 1'
#
loop_
_entity.id
_entity.type
_entity.pdbx_description
1 polymer ?
#
loop_
_entity_poly.entity_id
_entity_poly.type
_entity_poly.pdbx_seq_one_letter_code
_entity_poly.pdbx_strand_id
1 'polypeptide(L)'
;MKTTAQMLNEIENANNGAGPDPLTTIDDPTLARIAVAQLRAREAETALDAAVASAREAGISWQAIGDVLGMTRQGANKRFHAA
;
A
#
# COMPACT_ATOMS: atom_id res chain seq x y z
N MET A 1 27.36 8.05 -18.90
CA MET A 1 25.96 8.48 -19.13
C MET A 1 25.08 7.26 -18.88
N LYS A 2 24.09 7.34 -17.98
CA LYS A 2 23.22 6.20 -17.66
C LYS A 2 22.32 5.88 -18.85
N THR A 3 22.00 4.60 -19.06
CA THR A 3 21.09 4.19 -20.14
C THR A 3 19.63 4.48 -19.76
N THR A 4 18.74 4.61 -20.74
CA THR A 4 17.31 4.83 -20.50
C THR A 4 16.70 3.75 -19.60
N ALA A 5 17.13 2.50 -19.73
CA ALA A 5 16.68 1.39 -18.88
C ALA A 5 17.13 1.56 -17.42
N GLN A 6 18.33 2.10 -17.19
CA GLN A 6 18.82 2.39 -15.84
C GLN A 6 18.09 3.58 -15.22
N MET A 7 17.76 4.61 -16.01
CA MET A 7 16.95 5.73 -15.56
C MET A 7 15.52 5.30 -15.21
N LEU A 8 14.91 4.43 -16.02
CA LEU A 8 13.57 3.89 -15.77
C LEU A 8 13.54 3.03 -14.49
N ASN A 9 14.53 2.16 -14.30
CA ASN A 9 14.63 1.32 -13.11
C ASN A 9 14.85 2.13 -11.81
N GLU A 10 15.56 3.26 -11.86
CA GLU A 10 15.71 4.16 -10.72
C GLU A 10 14.39 4.85 -10.35
N ILE A 11 13.59 5.25 -11.33
CA ILE A 11 12.27 5.88 -11.10
C ILE A 11 11.30 4.85 -10.52
N GLU A 12 11.28 3.63 -11.06
CA GLU A 12 10.37 2.56 -10.63
C GLU A 12 10.69 2.06 -9.21
N ASN A 13 11.96 2.08 -8.80
CA ASN A 13 12.41 1.62 -7.49
C ASN A 13 12.75 2.75 -6.51
N ALA A 14 12.45 4.00 -6.87
CA ALA A 14 12.61 5.13 -5.96
C ALA A 14 11.83 4.88 -4.65
N ASN A 15 12.40 5.32 -3.53
CA ASN A 15 11.80 5.21 -2.20
C ASN A 15 11.39 3.77 -1.79
N ASN A 16 12.25 2.77 -2.06
CA ASN A 16 12.00 1.36 -1.75
C ASN A 16 10.68 0.80 -2.33
N GLY A 17 10.23 1.30 -3.49
CA GLY A 17 8.96 0.89 -4.10
C GLY A 17 7.75 1.69 -3.62
N ALA A 18 7.96 2.75 -2.83
CA ALA A 18 6.95 3.74 -2.47
C ALA A 18 6.69 4.76 -3.59
N GLY A 19 6.96 4.41 -4.85
CA GLY A 19 6.57 5.20 -6.02
C GLY A 19 7.51 6.39 -6.29
N PRO A 20 7.18 7.22 -7.28
CA PRO A 20 8.05 8.30 -7.72
C PRO A 20 8.39 9.24 -6.55
N ASP A 21 9.65 9.66 -6.50
CA ASP A 21 10.15 10.62 -5.51
C ASP A 21 9.26 11.87 -5.53
N PRO A 22 8.73 12.34 -4.38
CA PRO A 22 7.91 13.55 -4.32
C PRO A 22 8.62 14.82 -4.85
N LEU A 23 9.94 14.80 -5.03
CA LEU A 23 10.71 15.86 -5.69
C LEU A 23 10.72 15.76 -7.23
N THR A 24 10.17 14.69 -7.81
CA THR A 24 9.94 14.57 -9.25
C THR A 24 8.61 15.22 -9.58
N THR A 25 8.64 16.40 -10.20
CA THR A 25 7.42 17.03 -10.70
C THR A 25 6.82 16.17 -11.81
N ILE A 26 5.65 15.57 -11.55
CA ILE A 26 4.86 14.91 -12.60
C ILE A 26 4.09 16.01 -13.33
N ASP A 27 4.65 16.47 -14.46
CA ASP A 27 4.09 17.59 -15.22
C ASP A 27 2.82 17.22 -16.00
N ASP A 28 2.58 15.93 -16.25
CA ASP A 28 1.36 15.45 -16.89
C ASP A 28 0.20 15.33 -15.87
N PRO A 29 -0.91 16.08 -16.03
CA PRO A 29 -2.01 16.10 -15.06
C PRO A 29 -2.78 14.76 -14.98
N THR A 30 -2.67 13.90 -15.98
CA THR A 30 -3.24 12.54 -15.97
C THR A 30 -2.38 11.62 -15.12
N LEU A 31 -1.06 11.67 -15.29
CA LEU A 31 -0.11 10.91 -14.48
C LEU A 31 -0.10 11.40 -13.02
N ALA A 32 -0.23 12.70 -12.77
CA ALA A 32 -0.33 13.25 -11.42
C ALA A 32 -1.56 12.71 -10.67
N ARG A 33 -2.70 12.54 -11.37
CA ARG A 33 -3.90 11.92 -10.77
C ARG A 33 -3.67 10.46 -10.38
N ILE A 34 -2.90 9.70 -11.17
CA ILE A 34 -2.53 8.32 -10.85
C ILE A 34 -1.65 8.29 -9.60
N ALA A 35 -0.63 9.14 -9.53
CA ALA A 35 0.27 9.22 -8.38
C ALA A 35 -0.49 9.58 -7.08
N VAL A 36 -1.41 10.55 -7.15
CA VAL A 36 -2.27 10.91 -6.01
C VAL A 36 -3.18 9.73 -5.60
N ALA A 37 -3.77 9.03 -6.56
CA ALA A 37 -4.60 7.86 -6.28
C ALA A 37 -3.78 6.73 -5.61
N GLN A 38 -2.55 6.51 -6.08
CA GLN A 38 -1.64 5.53 -5.50
C GLN A 38 -1.23 5.89 -4.07
N LEU A 39 -0.94 7.17 -3.79
CA LEU A 39 -0.65 7.64 -2.44
C LEU A 39 -1.82 7.36 -1.49
N ARG A 40 -3.03 7.75 -1.90
CA ARG A 40 -4.25 7.51 -1.11
C ARG A 40 -4.53 6.03 -0.89
N ALA A 41 -4.26 5.18 -1.89
CA ALA A 41 -4.41 3.75 -1.75
C ALA A 41 -3.47 3.18 -0.67
N ARG A 42 -2.21 3.61 -0.65
CA ARG A 42 -1.24 3.19 0.38
C ARG A 42 -1.59 3.70 1.78
N GLU A 43 -2.08 4.93 1.88
CA GLU A 43 -2.59 5.48 3.15
C GLU A 43 -3.77 4.65 3.66
N ALA A 44 -4.71 4.28 2.78
CA ALA A 44 -5.85 3.44 3.13
C ALA A 44 -5.43 2.01 3.52
N GLU A 45 -4.45 1.43 2.83
CA GLU A 45 -3.87 0.13 3.20
C GLU A 45 -3.23 0.17 4.59
N THR A 46 -2.42 1.20 4.87
CA THR A 46 -1.79 1.39 6.18
C THR A 46 -2.84 1.58 7.28
N ALA A 47 -3.88 2.38 7.02
CA ALA A 47 -4.97 2.59 7.96
C ALA A 47 -5.76 1.29 8.22
N LEU A 48 -5.95 0.46 7.20
CA LEU A 48 -6.60 -0.84 7.34
C LEU A 48 -5.76 -1.79 8.21
N ASP A 49 -4.45 -1.86 8.00
CA ASP A 49 -3.56 -2.70 8.81
C ASP A 49 -3.60 -2.27 10.29
N ALA A 50 -3.55 -0.96 10.56
CA ALA A 50 -3.66 -0.42 11.92
C ALA A 50 -5.03 -0.73 12.57
N ALA A 51 -6.12 -0.62 11.82
CA ALA A 51 -7.46 -0.95 12.31
C ALA A 51 -7.59 -2.43 12.65
N VAL A 52 -7.02 -3.32 11.83
CA VAL A 52 -7.00 -4.76 12.10
C VAL A 52 -6.15 -5.07 13.34
N ALA A 53 -4.98 -4.45 13.49
CA ALA A 53 -4.15 -4.60 14.67
C ALA A 53 -4.91 -4.20 15.95
N SER A 54 -5.56 -3.03 15.94
CA SER A 54 -6.39 -2.58 17.07
C SER A 54 -7.55 -3.53 17.38
N ALA A 55 -8.22 -4.07 16.36
CA ALA A 55 -9.26 -5.08 16.56
C ALA A 55 -8.71 -6.36 17.20
N ARG A 56 -7.49 -6.78 16.83
CA ARG A 56 -6.83 -7.94 17.44
C ARG A 56 -6.43 -7.69 18.89
N GLU A 57 -5.93 -6.51 19.22
CA GLU A 57 -5.66 -6.09 20.59
C GLU A 57 -6.93 -6.07 21.45
N ALA A 58 -8.06 -5.66 20.87
CA ALA A 58 -9.38 -5.73 21.52
C ALA A 58 -9.96 -7.16 21.62
N GLY A 59 -9.24 -8.18 21.19
CA GLY A 59 -9.65 -9.59 21.28
C GLY A 59 -10.63 -10.05 20.19
N ILE A 60 -10.90 -9.24 19.16
CA ILE A 60 -11.81 -9.61 18.08
C ILE A 60 -11.21 -10.76 17.26
N SER A 61 -11.99 -11.82 17.05
CA SER A 61 -11.52 -13.01 16.35
C SER A 61 -11.18 -12.76 14.87
N TRP A 62 -10.24 -13.53 14.33
CA TRP A 62 -9.92 -13.52 12.90
C TRP A 62 -11.12 -13.87 12.00
N GLN A 63 -12.10 -14.61 12.51
CA GLN A 63 -13.32 -14.91 11.77
C GLN A 63 -14.15 -13.63 11.58
N ALA A 64 -14.43 -12.91 12.66
CA ALA A 64 -15.20 -11.67 12.61
C ALA A 64 -14.52 -10.59 11.76
N ILE A 65 -13.19 -10.47 11.85
CA ILE A 65 -12.42 -9.57 10.96
C ILE A 65 -12.56 -10.01 9.50
N GLY A 66 -12.43 -11.31 9.23
CA GLY A 66 -12.62 -11.85 7.89
C GLY A 66 -14.01 -11.56 7.32
N ASP A 67 -15.06 -11.74 8.11
CA ASP A 67 -16.45 -11.49 7.72
C ASP A 67 -16.66 -10.03 7.29
N VAL A 68 -16.12 -9.05 8.04
CA VAL A 68 -16.18 -7.62 7.69
C VAL A 68 -15.43 -7.31 6.40
N LEU A 69 -14.28 -7.96 6.18
CA LEU A 69 -13.45 -7.74 5.00
C LEU A 69 -13.84 -8.59 3.79
N GLY A 70 -14.89 -9.40 3.89
CA GLY A 70 -15.31 -10.31 2.82
C GLY A 70 -14.28 -11.41 2.51
N MET A 71 -13.49 -11.84 3.50
CA MET A 71 -12.45 -12.85 3.36
C MET A 71 -12.61 -14.00 4.36
N THR A 72 -11.98 -15.13 4.07
CA THR A 72 -11.96 -16.24 5.02
C THR A 72 -11.09 -15.91 6.23
N ARG A 73 -11.37 -16.54 7.39
CA ARG A 73 -10.52 -16.48 8.59
C ARG A 73 -9.04 -16.73 8.30
N GLN A 74 -8.75 -17.74 7.48
CA GLN A 74 -7.38 -18.10 7.12
C GLN A 74 -6.73 -17.01 6.25
N GLY A 75 -7.50 -16.40 5.34
CA GLY A 75 -7.06 -15.26 4.55
C GLY A 75 -6.74 -14.03 5.40
N ALA A 76 -7.62 -13.69 6.36
CA ALA A 76 -7.40 -12.60 7.30
C ALA A 76 -6.13 -12.82 8.14
N ASN A 77 -6.01 -14.00 8.77
CA ASN A 77 -4.83 -14.34 9.55
C ASN A 77 -3.55 -14.29 8.70
N LYS A 78 -3.57 -14.85 7.49
CA LYS A 78 -2.39 -14.83 6.61
C LYS A 78 -1.98 -13.42 6.20
N ARG A 79 -2.94 -12.54 5.92
CA ARG A 79 -2.67 -11.16 5.48
C ARG A 79 -2.14 -10.28 6.61
N PHE A 80 -2.77 -10.34 7.77
CA PHE A 80 -2.57 -9.33 8.82
C PHE A 80 -1.78 -9.83 10.05
N HIS A 81 -1.47 -11.12 10.15
CA HIS A 81 -0.69 -11.65 11.28
C HIS A 81 0.83 -11.54 11.08
N ALA A 82 1.29 -11.23 9.86
CA ALA A 82 2.70 -11.04 9.54
C ALA A 82 3.17 -9.58 9.63
N ALA A 83 2.30 -8.66 10.09
CA ALA A 83 2.59 -7.25 10.31
C ALA A 83 2.97 -6.99 11.77
#